data_AF-Q8R6H8-F1
#
_entry.id   AF-Q8R6H8-F1
#
_cell.length_a   1.000
_cell.length_b   1.000
_cell.length_c   1.000
_cell.angle_alpha   90.00
_cell.angle_beta   90.00
_cell.angle_gamma   90.00
#
_symmetry.space_group_name_H-M   'P 1'
#
loop_
_entity.id
_entity.type
_entity.pdbx_description
1 polymer ?
#
loop_
_entity_poly.entity_id
_entity_poly.type
_entity_poly.pdbx_seq_one_letter_code
_entity_poly.pdbx_strand_id
1 'polypeptide(L)'
;MNFLCPQEELISSYERCREIGIDPSITLPLVILNQEDLQKKIHKNKELIEAFHMSVEEDWVKGEYLFLLSDFEGYLLDVKCSTKEKKCIKDSGFEQGVSFREESCGTNAISMAMRLKRVVYVRPKEHYCDIFKKWHCIASPIMVENGK
;
A
#
# COMPACT_ATOMS: atom_id res chain seq x y z
N MET A 1 16.15 9.42 12.03
CA MET A 1 15.62 9.67 10.67
C MET A 1 14.15 10.07 10.80
N ASN A 2 13.69 11.06 10.04
CA ASN A 2 12.27 11.45 10.03
C ASN A 2 11.58 10.80 8.84
N PHE A 3 10.66 9.86 9.12
CA PHE A 3 9.91 9.16 8.07
C PHE A 3 8.58 9.82 7.75
N LEU A 4 8.16 10.87 8.47
CA LEU A 4 6.89 11.53 8.19
C LEU A 4 6.81 12.02 6.74
N CYS A 5 5.62 11.90 6.16
CA CYS A 5 5.32 12.52 4.88
C CYS A 5 5.44 14.06 5.04
N PRO A 6 6.14 14.77 4.14
CA PRO A 6 6.23 16.22 4.19
C PRO A 6 4.84 16.84 4.01
N GLN A 7 4.55 17.92 4.72
CA GLN A 7 3.24 18.55 4.66
C GLN A 7 2.89 19.05 3.24
N GLU A 8 3.87 19.59 2.53
CA GLU A 8 3.73 20.03 1.14
C GLU A 8 3.35 18.88 0.19
N GLU A 9 3.92 17.69 0.40
CA GLU A 9 3.64 16.49 -0.39
C GLU A 9 2.26 15.92 -0.08
N LEU A 10 1.80 15.98 1.17
CA LEU A 10 0.42 15.64 1.55
C LEU A 10 -0.58 16.59 0.90
N ILE A 11 -0.33 17.91 0.95
CA ILE A 11 -1.20 18.91 0.32
C ILE A 11 -1.29 18.67 -1.19
N SER A 12 -0.14 18.45 -1.84
CA SER A 12 -0.09 18.15 -3.27
C SER A 12 -0.79 16.84 -3.62
N SER A 13 -0.67 15.80 -2.77
CA SER A 13 -1.43 14.55 -2.93
C SER A 13 -2.93 14.77 -2.82
N TYR A 14 -3.39 15.59 -1.86
CA TYR A 14 -4.81 15.91 -1.73
C TYR A 14 -5.34 16.71 -2.92
N GLU A 15 -4.54 17.59 -3.51
CA GLU A 15 -4.88 18.29 -4.75
C GLU A 15 -5.10 17.30 -5.89
N ARG A 16 -4.16 16.38 -6.10
CA ARG A 16 -4.30 15.31 -7.12
C ARG A 16 -5.54 14.46 -6.87
N CYS A 17 -5.79 14.04 -5.62
CA CYS A 17 -6.99 13.27 -5.29
C CYS A 17 -8.28 14.05 -5.62
N ARG A 18 -8.33 15.36 -5.34
CA ARG A 18 -9.48 16.21 -5.71
C ARG A 18 -9.64 16.35 -7.23
N GLU A 19 -8.55 16.50 -7.97
CA GLU A 19 -8.56 16.61 -9.43
C GLU A 19 -9.02 15.32 -10.11
N ILE A 20 -8.60 14.16 -9.57
CA ILE A 20 -9.06 12.83 -10.02
C ILE A 20 -10.55 12.62 -9.67
N GLY A 21 -11.05 13.30 -8.63
CA GLY A 21 -12.44 13.18 -8.18
C GLY A 21 -12.71 11.95 -7.32
N ILE A 22 -11.69 11.39 -6.67
CA ILE A 22 -11.89 10.26 -5.75
C ILE A 22 -12.66 10.71 -4.50
N ASP A 23 -13.68 9.95 -4.13
CA ASP A 23 -14.51 10.21 -2.95
C ASP A 23 -13.70 9.91 -1.66
N PRO A 24 -13.54 10.88 -0.73
CA PRO A 24 -12.87 10.62 0.55
C PRO A 24 -13.57 9.57 1.42
N SER A 25 -14.84 9.26 1.19
CA SER A 25 -15.63 8.32 1.99
C SER A 25 -15.48 6.85 1.59
N ILE A 26 -14.68 6.52 0.56
CA ILE A 26 -14.48 5.12 0.16
C ILE A 26 -13.84 4.31 1.28
N THR A 27 -14.34 3.10 1.46
CA THR A 27 -13.88 2.15 2.47
C THR A 27 -13.22 0.90 1.88
N LEU A 28 -13.20 0.78 0.55
CA LEU A 28 -12.60 -0.31 -0.22
C LEU A 28 -11.83 0.24 -1.43
N PRO A 29 -10.81 -0.47 -1.94
CA PRO A 29 -10.09 -0.05 -3.14
C PRO A 29 -11.01 -0.02 -4.36
N LEU A 30 -10.87 1.00 -5.22
CA LEU A 30 -11.71 1.15 -6.41
C LEU A 30 -11.18 0.39 -7.64
N VAL A 31 -9.88 0.10 -7.68
CA VAL A 31 -9.23 -0.52 -8.84
C VAL A 31 -8.60 -1.85 -8.44
N ILE A 32 -8.97 -2.91 -9.16
CA ILE A 32 -8.40 -4.25 -9.06
C ILE A 32 -8.06 -4.78 -10.47
N LEU A 33 -6.95 -5.49 -10.59
CA LEU A 33 -6.58 -6.17 -11.84
C LEU A 33 -7.55 -7.33 -12.14
N ASN A 34 -7.73 -7.61 -13.42
CA ASN A 34 -8.29 -8.89 -13.83
C ASN A 34 -7.28 -10.02 -13.54
N GLN A 35 -7.76 -11.27 -13.57
CA GLN A 35 -6.95 -12.42 -13.23
C GLN A 35 -5.73 -12.59 -14.14
N GLU A 36 -5.86 -12.32 -15.44
CA GLU A 36 -4.77 -12.50 -16.40
C GLU A 36 -3.62 -11.53 -16.12
N ASP A 37 -3.93 -10.25 -15.92
CA ASP A 37 -2.94 -9.23 -15.62
C ASP A 37 -2.32 -9.43 -14.25
N LEU A 38 -3.11 -9.86 -13.26
CA LEU A 38 -2.58 -10.26 -11.95
C LEU A 38 -1.55 -11.38 -12.09
N GLN A 39 -1.85 -12.45 -12.84
CA GLN A 39 -0.89 -13.54 -13.02
C GLN A 39 0.40 -13.10 -13.71
N LYS A 40 0.33 -12.17 -14.68
CA LYS A 40 1.53 -11.58 -15.29
C LYS A 40 2.37 -10.83 -14.24
N LYS A 41 1.74 -10.05 -13.35
CA LYS A 41 2.44 -9.34 -12.27
C LYS A 41 3.06 -10.29 -11.26
N ILE A 42 2.34 -11.32 -10.81
CA ILE A 42 2.85 -12.33 -9.87
C ILE A 42 4.05 -13.07 -10.49
N HIS A 43 3.92 -13.51 -11.74
CA HIS A 43 5.00 -14.22 -12.42
C HIS A 43 6.26 -13.35 -12.57
N LYS A 44 6.08 -12.08 -12.97
CA LYS A 44 7.19 -11.13 -13.13
C LYS A 44 7.91 -10.82 -11.81
N ASN A 45 7.21 -10.84 -10.68
CA ASN A 45 7.74 -10.46 -9.38
C ASN A 45 7.98 -11.66 -8.44
N LYS A 46 8.07 -12.88 -8.97
CA LYS A 46 8.15 -14.11 -8.18
C LYS A 46 9.29 -14.08 -7.15
N GLU A 47 10.49 -13.66 -7.55
CA GLU A 47 11.65 -13.58 -6.65
C GLU A 47 11.44 -12.55 -5.52
N LEU A 48 10.78 -11.42 -5.82
CA LEU A 48 10.46 -10.40 -4.82
C LEU A 48 9.43 -10.91 -3.80
N ILE A 49 8.43 -11.67 -4.27
CA ILE A 49 7.42 -12.30 -3.42
C ILE A 49 8.08 -13.34 -2.50
N GLU A 50 8.97 -14.18 -3.04
CA GLU A 50 9.73 -15.15 -2.25
C GLU A 50 10.61 -14.45 -1.19
N ALA A 51 11.31 -13.37 -1.57
CA ALA A 51 12.11 -12.58 -0.63
C ALA A 51 11.24 -11.94 0.46
N PHE A 52 10.07 -11.41 0.12
CA PHE A 52 9.10 -10.89 1.10
C PHE A 52 8.65 -11.98 2.07
N HIS A 53 8.39 -13.20 1.58
CA HIS A 53 8.01 -14.31 2.45
C HIS A 53 9.11 -14.70 3.44
N MET A 54 10.38 -14.67 3.01
CA MET A 54 11.54 -14.96 3.85
C MET A 54 11.86 -13.83 4.84
N SER A 55 11.47 -12.60 4.51
CA SER A 55 11.86 -11.39 5.24
C SER A 55 10.78 -10.85 6.17
N VAL A 56 9.64 -11.52 6.31
CA VAL A 56 8.53 -11.06 7.14
C VAL A 56 7.92 -12.26 7.86
N GLU A 57 7.87 -12.20 9.19
CA GLU A 57 7.21 -13.23 10.01
C GLU A 57 6.01 -12.65 10.78
N GLU A 58 5.03 -13.51 11.03
CA GLU A 58 3.72 -13.15 11.59
C GLU A 58 3.72 -12.91 13.12
N ASP A 59 4.90 -12.90 13.76
CA ASP A 59 5.02 -12.71 15.21
C ASP A 59 5.87 -11.49 15.60
N TRP A 60 6.29 -10.67 14.62
CA TRP A 60 7.16 -9.51 14.87
C TRP A 60 6.46 -8.35 15.59
N VAL A 61 5.16 -8.22 15.38
CA VAL A 61 4.37 -7.09 15.88
C VAL A 61 3.22 -7.61 16.73
N LYS A 62 2.99 -6.97 17.88
CA LYS A 62 1.81 -7.26 18.71
C LYS A 62 0.63 -6.41 18.25
N GLY A 63 -0.56 -7.01 18.19
CA GLY A 63 -1.81 -6.34 17.82
C GLY A 63 -2.22 -6.60 16.37
N GLU A 64 -3.16 -5.80 15.86
CA GLU A 64 -3.64 -5.90 14.49
C GLU A 64 -2.66 -5.20 13.55
N TYR A 65 -2.13 -5.92 12.56
CA TYR A 65 -1.22 -5.35 11.56
C TYR A 65 -1.31 -6.12 10.23
N LEU A 66 -0.87 -5.43 9.17
CA LEU A 66 -0.75 -5.95 7.82
C LEU A 66 0.62 -5.58 7.26
N PHE A 67 1.30 -6.55 6.67
CA PHE A 67 2.43 -6.34 5.78
C PHE A 67 1.92 -6.49 4.34
N LEU A 68 2.15 -5.46 3.54
CA LEU A 68 1.68 -5.40 2.16
C LEU A 68 2.90 -5.30 1.24
N LEU A 69 2.96 -6.17 0.24
CA LEU A 69 3.94 -6.08 -0.84
C LEU A 69 3.23 -5.62 -2.10
N SER A 70 3.61 -4.47 -2.65
CA SER A 70 3.16 -4.04 -3.98
C SER A 70 4.26 -4.11 -5.03
N ASP A 71 3.89 -4.18 -6.29
CA ASP A 71 4.82 -3.94 -7.39
C ASP A 71 5.15 -2.44 -7.55
N PHE A 72 6.02 -2.12 -8.51
CA PHE A 72 6.45 -0.74 -8.82
C PHE A 72 5.33 0.15 -9.38
N GLU A 73 4.19 -0.42 -9.78
CA GLU A 73 3.01 0.31 -10.26
C GLU A 73 1.96 0.47 -9.14
N GLY A 74 2.21 -0.08 -7.95
CA GLY A 74 1.36 0.03 -6.78
C GLY A 74 0.28 -1.05 -6.68
N TYR A 75 0.36 -2.14 -7.45
CA TYR A 75 -0.57 -3.26 -7.33
C TYR A 75 -0.13 -4.24 -6.25
N LEU A 76 -1.05 -4.65 -5.38
CA LEU A 76 -0.80 -5.61 -4.31
C LEU A 76 -0.41 -6.97 -4.90
N LEU A 77 0.79 -7.43 -4.59
CA LEU A 77 1.31 -8.74 -4.96
C LEU A 77 1.05 -9.75 -3.85
N ASP A 78 1.19 -9.36 -2.59
CA ASP A 78 0.96 -10.27 -1.47
C ASP A 78 0.72 -9.55 -0.15
N VAL A 79 0.10 -10.24 0.80
CA VAL A 79 -0.23 -9.75 2.13
C VAL A 79 0.09 -10.79 3.20
N LYS A 80 0.72 -10.34 4.28
CA LYS A 80 0.84 -11.10 5.54
C LYS A 80 0.16 -10.32 6.67
N CYS A 81 -0.48 -11.01 7.59
CA CYS A 81 -1.18 -10.39 8.72
C CYS A 81 -0.95 -11.17 10.01
N SER A 82 -1.40 -10.61 11.14
CA SER A 82 -1.43 -11.36 12.39
C SER A 82 -2.25 -12.66 12.21
N THR A 83 -1.74 -13.78 12.71
CA THR A 83 -2.36 -15.12 12.60
C THR A 83 -3.78 -15.20 13.16
N LYS A 84 -4.14 -14.28 14.07
CA LYS A 84 -5.44 -14.28 14.75
C LYS A 84 -6.54 -13.59 13.93
N GLU A 85 -6.19 -12.85 12.87
CA GLU A 85 -7.11 -11.90 12.23
C GLU A 85 -7.07 -11.96 10.69
N LYS A 86 -7.22 -13.15 10.09
CA LYS A 86 -7.59 -13.25 8.64
C LYS A 86 -8.84 -12.43 8.28
N LYS A 87 -9.67 -12.12 9.29
CA LYS A 87 -10.80 -11.20 9.20
C LYS A 87 -10.39 -9.77 8.82
N CYS A 88 -9.24 -9.29 9.28
CA CYS A 88 -8.75 -7.94 8.98
C CYS A 88 -8.51 -7.74 7.47
N ILE A 89 -7.85 -8.70 6.82
CA ILE A 89 -7.68 -8.70 5.35
C ILE A 89 -9.05 -8.70 4.68
N LYS A 90 -9.94 -9.62 5.08
CA LYS A 90 -11.27 -9.76 4.49
C LYS A 90 -12.11 -8.49 4.60
N ASP A 91 -12.08 -7.82 5.74
CA ASP A 91 -12.86 -6.60 5.99
C ASP A 91 -12.24 -5.36 5.31
N SER A 92 -10.93 -5.39 5.02
CA SER A 92 -10.21 -4.29 4.35
C SER A 92 -10.35 -4.25 2.83
N GLY A 93 -10.66 -5.40 2.20
CA GLY A 93 -10.64 -5.55 0.74
C GLY A 93 -9.23 -5.56 0.13
N PHE A 94 -8.17 -5.68 0.92
CA PHE A 94 -6.79 -5.78 0.40
C PHE A 94 -6.46 -7.19 -0.08
N GLU A 95 -6.92 -7.50 -1.30
CA GLU A 95 -6.63 -8.75 -2.00
C GLU A 95 -5.65 -8.53 -3.17
N GLN A 96 -4.97 -9.60 -3.60
CA GLN A 96 -3.99 -9.52 -4.68
C GLN A 96 -4.60 -8.84 -5.93
N GLY A 97 -3.85 -7.90 -6.50
CA GLY A 97 -4.24 -7.13 -7.67
C GLY A 97 -4.94 -5.80 -7.36
N VAL A 98 -5.27 -5.48 -6.10
CA VAL A 98 -5.77 -4.13 -5.77
C VAL A 98 -4.68 -3.08 -5.97
N SER A 99 -5.07 -1.92 -6.47
CA SER A 99 -4.16 -0.79 -6.67
C SER A 99 -4.14 0.13 -5.45
N PHE A 100 -2.95 0.48 -4.98
CA PHE A 100 -2.73 1.52 -3.97
C PHE A 100 -2.40 2.89 -4.56
N ARG A 101 -2.56 3.08 -5.87
CA ARG A 101 -2.43 4.42 -6.47
C ARG A 101 -3.53 5.36 -5.96
N GLU A 102 -3.26 6.66 -6.07
CA GLU A 102 -4.14 7.72 -5.53
C GLU A 102 -5.56 7.67 -6.11
N GLU A 103 -5.71 7.26 -7.38
CA GLU A 103 -7.01 7.09 -8.03
C GLU A 103 -7.84 5.91 -7.50
N SER A 104 -7.23 5.01 -6.74
CA SER A 104 -7.89 3.81 -6.19
C SER A 104 -8.14 3.91 -4.69
N CYS A 105 -7.19 4.48 -3.93
CA CYS A 105 -7.22 4.49 -2.46
C CYS A 105 -6.92 5.86 -1.85
N GLY A 106 -6.79 6.92 -2.65
CA GLY A 106 -6.37 8.24 -2.20
C GLY A 106 -4.93 8.25 -1.66
N THR A 107 -4.57 9.32 -0.95
CA THR A 107 -3.27 9.45 -0.29
C THR A 107 -3.02 8.31 0.71
N ASN A 108 -1.97 7.53 0.46
CA ASN A 108 -1.55 6.45 1.34
C ASN A 108 -0.03 6.25 1.31
N ALA A 109 0.52 5.54 2.31
CA ALA A 109 1.96 5.41 2.45
C ALA A 109 2.65 4.77 1.24
N ILE A 110 2.02 3.78 0.58
CA ILE A 110 2.59 3.12 -0.62
C ILE A 110 2.69 4.13 -1.76
N SER A 111 1.59 4.83 -2.09
CA SER A 111 1.59 5.87 -3.13
C SER A 111 2.64 6.98 -2.88
N MET A 112 2.80 7.39 -1.63
CA MET A 112 3.77 8.43 -1.25
C MET A 112 5.21 7.91 -1.29
N ALA A 113 5.46 6.68 -0.84
CA ALA A 113 6.78 6.07 -0.91
C ALA A 113 7.25 5.87 -2.36
N MET A 114 6.34 5.44 -3.25
CA MET A 114 6.61 5.33 -4.69
C MET A 114 6.96 6.70 -5.29
N ARG A 115 6.20 7.75 -4.96
CA ARG A 115 6.43 9.10 -5.46
C ARG A 115 7.74 9.70 -4.96
N LEU A 116 7.98 9.60 -3.66
CA LEU A 116 9.12 10.24 -3.00
C LEU A 116 10.40 9.42 -3.05
N LYS A 117 10.33 8.16 -3.49
CA LYS A 117 11.45 7.20 -3.56
C LYS A 117 12.21 7.10 -2.24
N ARG A 118 11.48 7.15 -1.12
CA ARG A 118 12.02 7.02 0.23
C ARG A 118 11.00 6.38 1.16
N VAL A 119 11.45 5.98 2.34
CA VAL A 119 10.55 5.55 3.42
C VAL A 119 9.61 6.69 3.80
N VAL A 120 8.31 6.39 3.85
CA VAL A 120 7.26 7.33 4.23
C VAL A 120 6.35 6.71 5.28
N TYR A 121 6.05 7.49 6.32
CA TYR A 121 5.07 7.22 7.34
C TYR A 121 3.91 8.20 7.20
N VAL A 122 2.70 7.67 7.10
CA VAL A 122 1.42 8.40 7.01
C VAL A 122 0.56 8.00 8.20
N ARG A 123 0.04 9.00 8.91
CA ARG A 123 -0.83 8.81 10.07
C ARG A 123 -2.28 8.65 9.63
N PRO A 124 -3.15 8.07 10.48
CA PRO A 124 -4.57 7.90 10.20
C PRO A 124 -5.27 9.13 9.60
N LYS A 125 -5.04 10.32 10.19
CA LYS A 125 -5.66 11.58 9.75
C LYS A 125 -5.03 12.19 8.49
N GLU A 126 -3.90 11.66 8.03
CA GLU A 126 -3.18 12.10 6.83
C GLU A 126 -3.54 11.27 5.60
N HIS A 127 -4.38 10.25 5.77
CA HIS A 127 -5.00 9.55 4.65
C HIS A 127 -6.16 10.38 4.10
N TYR A 128 -6.21 10.49 2.78
CA TYR A 128 -7.29 11.21 2.10
C TYR A 128 -8.62 10.43 2.21
N CYS A 129 -8.60 9.12 1.95
CA CYS A 129 -9.77 8.25 1.97
C CYS A 129 -9.95 7.49 3.31
N ASP A 130 -11.21 7.20 3.66
CA ASP A 130 -11.61 6.51 4.90
C ASP A 130 -11.04 5.09 5.05
N ILE A 131 -10.77 4.41 3.93
CA ILE A 131 -10.14 3.07 3.86
C ILE A 131 -8.89 2.92 4.75
N PHE A 132 -8.11 3.99 4.92
CA PHE A 132 -6.88 3.97 5.74
C PHE A 132 -6.97 4.78 7.04
N LYS A 133 -8.10 5.42 7.36
CA LYS A 133 -8.19 6.33 8.54
C LYS A 133 -8.14 5.65 9.90
N LYS A 134 -7.99 4.32 9.95
CA LYS A 134 -7.71 3.55 11.18
C LYS A 134 -6.28 3.06 11.25
N TRP A 135 -5.50 3.23 10.20
CA TRP A 135 -4.19 2.63 10.03
C TRP A 135 -3.08 3.65 10.18
N HIS A 136 -2.03 3.23 10.89
CA HIS A 136 -0.73 3.88 10.87
C HIS A 136 0.12 3.16 9.82
N CYS A 137 0.42 3.81 8.70
CA CYS A 137 1.05 3.15 7.57
C CYS A 137 2.47 3.64 7.36
N ILE A 138 3.44 2.72 7.41
CA ILE A 138 4.81 2.96 6.95
C ILE A 138 5.05 2.15 5.68
N ALA A 139 5.66 2.77 4.67
CA ALA A 139 6.05 2.11 3.43
C ALA A 139 7.50 2.47 3.09
N SER A 140 8.25 1.46 2.66
CA SER A 140 9.61 1.61 2.15
C SER A 140 9.65 1.14 0.70
N PRO A 141 10.20 1.93 -0.23
CA PRO A 141 10.49 1.41 -1.56
C PRO A 141 11.60 0.36 -1.46
N ILE A 142 11.50 -0.66 -2.30
CA ILE A 142 12.56 -1.65 -2.52
C ILE A 142 13.18 -1.30 -3.88
N MET A 143 14.47 -0.99 -3.88
CA MET A 143 15.22 -0.60 -5.08
C MET A 143 16.21 -1.71 -5.41
N VAL A 144 16.19 -2.22 -6.63
CA VAL A 144 17.18 -3.20 -7.10
C VAL A 144 18.34 -2.47 -7.76
N GLU A 145 19.58 -2.98 -7.65
CA GLU A 145 20.72 -2.39 -8.36
C GLU A 145 20.41 -2.32 -9.86
N ASN A 146 20.56 -1.13 -10.44
CA ASN A 146 20.02 -0.61 -11.72
C ASN A 146 18.81 0.34 -11.63
N GLY A 147 18.34 0.67 -10.42
CA GLY A 147 17.45 1.82 -10.20
C GLY A 147 16.03 1.65 -10.75
N LYS A 148 15.60 0.40 -10.96
CA LYS A 148 14.22 0.04 -11.27
C LYS A 148 13.62 -0.77 -10.13
#